data_AF-A0AA35R662-F1
#
_entry.id   AF-A0AA35R662-F1
#
_cell.length_a   1.000
_cell.length_b   1.000
_cell.length_c   1.000
_cell.angle_alpha   90.00
_cell.angle_beta   90.00
_cell.angle_gamma   90.00
#
_symmetry.space_group_name_H-M   'P 1'
#
loop_
_entity.id
_entity.type
_entity.pdbx_description
1 polymer ?
#
loop_
_entity_poly.entity_id
_entity_poly.type
_entity_poly.pdbx_seq_one_letter_code
_entity_poly.pdbx_strand_id
1 'polypeptide(L)'
;MLRDHFLQELRDLGFAGIQNFPTVGLIDGLFRANLEETGMGYHLEVEMIAAAHGMDMLTTPYAFNVEEGQLMTEAGADIVVAHMGLTTKGTIGAHTAKTLDDCVEEVKAICNACKSIRGDVITLCHGGPIAEPDDASYILERVPEVDGFYGASSMERLPTEVAMYRADQTLYRNPQVS
;
A
#
# COMPACT_ATOMS: atom_id res chain seq x y z
N MET A 1 11.39 16.12 19.68
CA MET A 1 12.17 15.04 19.01
C MET A 1 12.18 15.31 17.51
N LEU A 2 13.10 14.71 16.73
CA LEU A 2 13.18 14.93 15.28
C LEU A 2 11.87 14.59 14.56
N ARG A 3 11.19 13.50 14.98
CA ARG A 3 9.87 13.08 14.47
C ARG A 3 8.82 14.19 14.53
N ASP A 4 8.60 14.76 15.70
CA ASP A 4 7.50 15.71 15.90
C ASP A 4 7.74 17.01 15.10
N HIS A 5 9.00 17.44 14.99
CA HIS A 5 9.37 18.59 14.17
C HIS A 5 9.12 18.32 12.68
N PHE A 6 9.46 17.13 12.20
CA PHE A 6 9.23 16.72 10.82
C PHE A 6 7.73 16.62 10.49
N LEU A 7 6.91 16.04 11.38
CA LEU A 7 5.46 16.00 11.19
C LEU A 7 4.85 17.41 11.14
N GLN A 8 5.32 18.32 12.00
CA GLN A 8 4.90 19.72 11.97
C GLN A 8 5.29 20.39 10.65
N GLU A 9 6.50 20.15 10.15
CA GLU A 9 6.94 20.67 8.86
C GLU A 9 6.06 20.17 7.70
N LEU A 10 5.72 18.88 7.66
CA LEU A 10 4.79 18.33 6.67
C LEU A 10 3.41 19.00 6.74
N ARG A 11 2.89 19.22 7.95
CA ARG A 11 1.64 19.93 8.14
C ARG A 11 1.72 21.38 7.66
N ASP A 12 2.81 22.08 7.97
CA ASP A 12 3.03 23.48 7.58
C ASP A 12 3.19 23.63 6.06
N LEU A 13 3.74 22.60 5.39
CA LEU A 13 3.78 22.50 3.92
C LEU A 13 2.39 22.26 3.29
N GLY A 14 1.38 21.89 4.09
CA GLY A 14 0.01 21.68 3.64
C GLY A 14 -0.33 20.22 3.32
N PHE A 15 0.48 19.24 3.74
CA PHE A 15 0.08 17.84 3.65
C PHE A 15 -1.09 17.55 4.61
N ALA A 16 -2.15 16.94 4.09
CA ALA A 16 -3.31 16.55 4.88
C ALA A 16 -3.02 15.38 5.83
N GLY A 17 -1.98 14.60 5.54
CA GLY A 17 -1.71 13.34 6.20
C GLY A 17 -0.40 12.68 5.82
N ILE A 18 -0.17 11.48 6.36
CA ILE A 18 1.02 10.67 6.10
C ILE A 18 0.69 9.21 5.81
N GLN A 19 1.66 8.53 5.21
CA GLN A 19 1.72 7.09 5.04
C GLN A 19 3.16 6.64 5.35
N ASN A 20 3.32 5.45 5.93
CA ASN A 20 4.62 4.83 6.19
C ASN A 20 5.22 4.31 4.86
N PHE A 21 5.78 5.22 4.07
CA PHE A 21 6.53 4.85 2.88
C PHE A 21 7.80 5.70 2.75
N PRO A 22 8.99 5.10 2.59
CA PRO A 22 9.27 3.65 2.49
C PRO A 22 8.99 2.90 3.80
N THR A 23 8.71 1.59 3.69
CA THR A 23 8.39 0.72 4.84
C THR A 23 9.27 -0.53 4.86
N VAL A 24 9.70 -0.94 6.05
CA VAL A 24 10.40 -2.21 6.28
C VAL A 24 9.47 -3.41 6.13
N GLY A 25 8.14 -3.19 6.09
CA GLY A 25 7.14 -4.20 5.81
C GLY A 25 7.30 -4.90 4.45
N LEU A 26 7.94 -4.23 3.48
CA LEU A 26 8.30 -4.81 2.18
C LEU A 26 9.60 -5.62 2.20
N ILE A 27 10.35 -5.61 3.31
CA ILE A 27 11.62 -6.31 3.47
C ILE A 27 11.35 -7.62 4.22
N ASP A 28 11.94 -8.72 3.75
CA ASP A 28 11.80 -10.05 4.32
C ASP A 28 13.15 -10.73 4.66
N GLY A 29 13.05 -11.98 5.13
CA GLY A 29 14.19 -12.84 5.40
C GLY A 29 15.15 -12.32 6.49
N LEU A 30 16.41 -12.73 6.38
CA LEU A 30 17.45 -12.36 7.36
C LEU A 30 17.69 -10.85 7.41
N PHE A 31 17.50 -10.14 6.30
CA PHE A 31 17.69 -8.70 6.27
C PHE A 31 16.62 -7.98 7.10
N ARG A 32 15.34 -8.38 6.98
CA ARG A 32 14.28 -7.88 7.87
C ARG A 32 14.56 -8.15 9.33
N ALA A 33 14.97 -9.38 9.66
CA ALA A 33 15.30 -9.75 11.04
C ALA A 33 16.41 -8.84 11.62
N ASN A 34 17.47 -8.60 10.86
CA ASN A 34 18.55 -7.71 11.27
C ASN A 34 18.08 -6.26 11.48
N LEU A 35 17.16 -5.74 10.66
CA LEU A 35 16.59 -4.41 10.81
C LEU A 35 15.78 -4.30 12.11
N GLU A 36 14.94 -5.30 12.41
CA GLU A 36 14.18 -5.36 13.66
C GLU A 36 15.11 -5.40 14.88
N GLU A 37 16.14 -6.26 14.86
CA GLU A 37 17.10 -6.42 15.95
C GLU A 37 17.99 -5.19 16.20
N THR A 38 18.18 -4.34 15.18
CA THR A 38 19.03 -3.14 15.28
C THR A 38 18.24 -1.85 15.49
N GLY A 39 16.93 -1.94 15.76
CA GLY A 39 16.09 -0.79 16.07
C GLY A 39 15.62 -0.01 14.85
N MET A 40 15.55 -0.65 13.67
CA MET A 40 14.90 -0.12 12.46
C MET A 40 13.66 -0.95 12.14
N GLY A 41 12.89 -1.29 13.18
CA GLY A 41 11.75 -2.18 13.10
C GLY A 41 10.44 -1.48 12.72
N TYR A 42 9.45 -2.27 12.31
CA TYR A 42 8.13 -1.76 11.92
C TYR A 42 7.40 -1.01 13.05
N HIS A 43 7.70 -1.31 14.31
CA HIS A 43 7.15 -0.58 15.46
C HIS A 43 7.42 0.94 15.41
N LEU A 44 8.55 1.38 14.82
CA LEU A 44 8.83 2.81 14.66
C LEU A 44 7.90 3.47 13.64
N GLU A 45 7.44 2.72 12.63
CA GLU A 45 6.43 3.18 11.68
C GLU A 45 5.09 3.35 12.38
N VAL A 46 4.72 2.39 13.24
CA VAL A 46 3.51 2.47 14.09
C VAL A 46 3.56 3.69 15.01
N GLU A 47 4.69 3.95 15.67
CA GLU A 47 4.87 5.15 16.50
C GLU A 47 4.77 6.46 15.70
N MET A 48 5.21 6.45 14.44
CA MET A 48 5.08 7.61 13.55
C MET A 48 3.60 7.88 13.20
N ILE A 49 2.83 6.83 12.93
CA ILE A 49 1.38 6.93 12.71
C ILE A 49 0.67 7.44 13.96
N ALA A 50 0.98 6.89 15.14
CA ALA A 50 0.39 7.34 16.40
C ALA A 50 0.69 8.82 16.68
N ALA A 51 1.91 9.28 16.40
CA ALA A 51 2.27 10.68 16.55
C ALA A 51 1.52 11.59 15.57
N ALA A 52 1.37 11.19 14.30
CA ALA A 52 0.64 11.96 13.31
C ALA A 52 -0.86 12.03 13.62
N HIS A 53 -1.47 10.91 14.04
CA HIS A 53 -2.85 10.89 14.52
C HIS A 53 -3.05 11.84 15.71
N GLY A 54 -2.12 11.83 16.69
CA GLY A 54 -2.14 12.76 17.82
C GLY A 54 -1.98 14.24 17.43
N MET A 55 -1.54 14.53 16.20
CA MET A 55 -1.46 15.88 15.63
C MET A 55 -2.65 16.24 14.72
N ASP A 56 -3.68 15.39 14.67
CA ASP A 56 -4.88 15.54 13.82
C ASP A 56 -4.53 15.53 12.31
N MET A 57 -3.52 14.75 11.93
CA MET A 57 -3.20 14.48 10.53
C MET A 57 -3.88 13.19 10.08
N LEU A 58 -4.36 13.16 8.83
CA LEU A 58 -4.86 11.93 8.22
C LEU A 58 -3.76 10.87 8.17
N THR A 59 -4.09 9.63 8.51
CA THR A 59 -3.13 8.52 8.56
C THR A 59 -3.61 7.34 7.73
N THR A 60 -2.80 6.94 6.75
CA THR A 60 -3.17 5.88 5.79
C THR A 60 -2.11 4.78 5.66
N PRO A 61 -1.64 4.16 6.76
CA PRO A 61 -0.52 3.22 6.72
C PRO A 61 -0.76 1.94 5.92
N TYR A 62 0.33 1.38 5.41
CA TYR A 62 0.42 0.01 4.92
C TYR A 62 0.62 -0.98 6.07
N ALA A 63 -0.13 -2.08 6.03
CA ALA A 63 0.05 -3.26 6.88
C ALA A 63 0.17 -4.52 6.01
N PHE A 64 1.05 -5.44 6.37
CA PHE A 64 1.40 -6.62 5.57
C PHE A 64 0.91 -7.94 6.18
N ASN A 65 0.44 -7.89 7.42
CA ASN A 65 -0.13 -9.04 8.13
C ASN A 65 -1.14 -8.58 9.19
N VAL A 66 -1.79 -9.55 9.84
CA VAL A 66 -2.84 -9.32 10.84
C VAL A 66 -2.33 -8.48 12.02
N GLU A 67 -1.16 -8.81 12.55
CA GLU A 67 -0.57 -8.11 13.71
C GLU A 67 -0.29 -6.64 13.38
N GLU A 68 0.31 -6.37 12.22
CA GLU A 68 0.57 -5.01 11.78
C GLU A 68 -0.72 -4.22 11.54
N GLY A 69 -1.77 -4.85 11.01
CA GLY A 69 -3.09 -4.22 10.87
C GLY A 69 -3.70 -3.84 12.21
N GLN A 70 -3.54 -4.69 13.22
CA GLN A 70 -3.98 -4.41 14.59
C GLN A 70 -3.21 -3.23 15.18
N LEU A 71 -1.87 -3.27 15.12
CA LEU A 71 -1.00 -2.22 15.64
C LEU A 71 -1.30 -0.85 15.00
N MET A 72 -1.49 -0.80 13.67
CA MET A 72 -1.84 0.44 12.98
C MET A 72 -3.22 0.97 13.38
N THR A 73 -4.20 0.09 13.56
CA THR A 73 -5.52 0.48 14.03
C THR A 73 -5.47 1.03 15.47
N GLU A 74 -4.72 0.37 16.36
CA GLU A 74 -4.51 0.81 17.75
C GLU A 74 -3.73 2.13 17.83
N ALA A 75 -2.82 2.37 16.89
CA ALA A 75 -2.12 3.66 16.74
C ALA A 75 -3.03 4.81 16.30
N GLY A 76 -4.27 4.52 15.91
CA GLY A 76 -5.26 5.51 15.51
C GLY A 76 -5.40 5.72 14.00
N ALA A 77 -4.80 4.84 13.17
CA ALA A 77 -4.87 4.93 11.72
C ALA A 77 -6.30 5.20 11.22
N ASP A 78 -6.51 6.23 10.41
CA ASP A 78 -7.83 6.53 9.81
C ASP A 78 -8.17 5.49 8.73
N ILE A 79 -7.15 5.12 7.95
CA ILE A 79 -7.22 4.11 6.89
C ILE A 79 -6.10 3.09 7.09
N VAL A 80 -6.40 1.79 7.03
CA VAL A 80 -5.38 0.74 6.97
C VAL A 80 -5.36 0.12 5.57
N VAL A 81 -4.20 0.11 4.93
CA VAL A 81 -4.02 -0.43 3.59
C VAL A 81 -3.35 -1.81 3.66
N ALA A 82 -4.12 -2.86 3.43
CA ALA A 82 -3.64 -4.24 3.34
C ALA A 82 -2.76 -4.42 2.09
N HIS A 83 -1.45 -4.55 2.30
CA HIS A 83 -0.44 -4.53 1.23
C HIS A 83 0.06 -5.93 0.87
N MET A 84 -0.23 -6.37 -0.36
CA MET A 84 0.06 -7.72 -0.86
C MET A 84 1.45 -7.87 -1.50
N GLY A 85 2.41 -7.02 -1.11
CA GLY A 85 3.75 -6.96 -1.73
C GLY A 85 3.81 -6.17 -3.04
N LEU A 86 4.95 -6.26 -3.74
CA LEU A 86 5.21 -5.47 -4.95
C LEU A 86 4.24 -5.80 -6.09
N THR A 87 3.79 -4.77 -6.83
CA THR A 87 2.90 -4.95 -7.98
C THR A 87 3.60 -5.73 -9.09
N THR A 88 2.99 -6.83 -9.53
CA THR A 88 3.64 -7.80 -10.45
C THR A 88 3.36 -7.57 -11.94
N LYS A 89 2.39 -6.71 -12.30
CA LYS A 89 2.13 -6.32 -13.71
C LYS A 89 3.06 -5.19 -14.19
N GLY A 90 3.32 -5.15 -15.51
CA GLY A 90 4.17 -4.16 -16.19
C GLY A 90 5.58 -4.69 -16.52
N THR A 91 6.42 -3.87 -17.16
CA THR A 91 7.78 -4.28 -17.59
C THR A 91 8.79 -4.45 -16.45
N ILE A 92 8.45 -4.00 -15.24
CA ILE A 92 9.32 -3.97 -14.04
C ILE A 92 8.69 -4.76 -12.87
N GLY A 93 7.63 -5.54 -13.11
CA GLY A 93 6.91 -6.27 -12.06
C GLY A 93 7.71 -7.43 -11.45
N ALA A 94 7.51 -7.71 -10.17
CA ALA A 94 8.13 -8.84 -9.48
C ALA A 94 7.62 -10.20 -10.03
N HIS A 95 8.51 -11.20 -10.15
CA HIS A 95 8.19 -12.51 -10.71
C HIS A 95 7.59 -13.51 -9.70
N THR A 96 7.85 -13.31 -8.40
CA THR A 96 7.28 -14.10 -7.30
C THR A 96 6.03 -13.41 -6.80
N ALA A 97 4.87 -13.79 -7.34
CA ALA A 97 3.58 -13.17 -7.03
C ALA A 97 2.70 -14.14 -6.21
N LYS A 98 2.00 -13.58 -5.21
CA LYS A 98 0.80 -14.21 -4.64
C LYS A 98 -0.26 -14.38 -5.75
N THR A 99 -1.14 -15.37 -5.62
CA THR A 99 -2.33 -15.43 -6.48
C THR A 99 -3.38 -14.43 -6.00
N LEU A 100 -4.36 -14.09 -6.85
CA LEU A 100 -5.47 -13.24 -6.42
C LEU A 100 -6.29 -13.90 -5.31
N ASP A 101 -6.43 -15.23 -5.32
CA ASP A 101 -7.14 -15.97 -4.27
C ASP A 101 -6.39 -15.93 -2.94
N ASP A 102 -5.05 -16.02 -2.95
CA ASP A 102 -4.26 -15.82 -1.73
C ASP A 102 -4.47 -14.39 -1.18
N CYS A 103 -4.54 -13.39 -2.06
CA CYS A 103 -4.81 -12.02 -1.66
C CYS A 103 -6.21 -11.84 -1.04
N VAL A 104 -7.23 -12.57 -1.51
CA VAL A 104 -8.57 -12.54 -0.90
C VAL A 104 -8.49 -12.93 0.57
N GLU A 105 -7.84 -14.05 0.88
CA GLU A 105 -7.75 -14.57 2.24
C GLU A 105 -6.94 -13.63 3.15
N GLU A 106 -5.81 -13.12 2.67
CA GLU A 106 -4.95 -12.23 3.46
C GLU A 106 -5.56 -10.84 3.68
N VAL A 107 -6.11 -10.22 2.63
CA VAL A 107 -6.81 -8.93 2.76
C VAL A 107 -7.96 -9.07 3.73
N LYS A 108 -8.75 -10.15 3.62
CA LYS A 108 -9.85 -10.42 4.53
C LYS A 108 -9.39 -10.58 5.98
N ALA A 109 -8.28 -11.28 6.22
CA ALA A 109 -7.74 -11.45 7.56
C ALA A 109 -7.32 -10.11 8.19
N ILE A 110 -6.60 -9.28 7.43
CA ILE A 110 -6.16 -7.95 7.88
C ILE A 110 -7.36 -7.04 8.14
N CYS A 111 -8.30 -6.96 7.19
CA CYS A 111 -9.49 -6.09 7.32
C CYS A 111 -10.34 -6.47 8.55
N ASN A 112 -10.57 -7.76 8.76
CA ASN A 112 -11.30 -8.26 9.93
C ASN A 112 -10.58 -7.90 11.24
N ALA A 113 -9.25 -8.03 11.28
CA ALA A 113 -8.49 -7.68 12.47
C ALA A 113 -8.59 -6.18 12.79
N CYS A 114 -8.48 -5.32 11.79
CA CYS A 114 -8.64 -3.86 11.95
C CYS A 114 -10.05 -3.53 12.46
N LYS A 115 -11.10 -4.01 11.77
CA LYS A 115 -12.49 -3.72 12.13
C LYS A 115 -12.92 -4.34 13.46
N SER A 116 -12.23 -5.36 13.96
CA SER A 116 -12.45 -5.92 15.29
C SER A 116 -11.98 -5.01 16.42
N ILE A 117 -10.99 -4.15 16.16
CA ILE A 117 -10.48 -3.15 17.10
C ILE A 117 -11.31 -1.87 17.01
N ARG A 118 -11.54 -1.37 15.79
CA ARG A 118 -12.30 -0.14 15.54
C ARG A 118 -13.21 -0.32 14.33
N GLY A 119 -14.52 -0.40 14.55
CA GLY A 119 -15.49 -0.73 13.49
C GLY A 119 -15.65 0.33 12.39
N ASP A 120 -15.18 1.55 12.62
CA ASP A 120 -15.23 2.69 11.69
C ASP A 120 -13.93 2.90 10.90
N VAL A 121 -12.89 2.08 11.13
CA VAL A 121 -11.66 2.15 10.34
C VAL A 121 -11.94 1.80 8.88
N ILE A 122 -11.43 2.62 7.97
CA ILE A 122 -11.50 2.36 6.54
C ILE A 122 -10.37 1.38 6.19
N THR A 123 -10.68 0.34 5.45
CA THR A 123 -9.70 -0.66 5.03
C THR A 123 -9.60 -0.68 3.50
N LEU A 124 -8.40 -0.59 2.96
CA LEU A 124 -8.16 -0.65 1.52
C LEU A 124 -7.22 -1.81 1.18
N CYS A 125 -7.27 -2.32 -0.04
CA CYS A 125 -6.27 -3.27 -0.54
C CYS A 125 -5.27 -2.61 -1.52
N HIS A 126 -4.06 -3.15 -1.59
CA HIS A 126 -3.00 -2.66 -2.47
C HIS A 126 -1.97 -3.75 -2.81
N GLY A 127 -1.37 -3.66 -4.00
CA GLY A 127 -0.14 -4.39 -4.32
C GLY A 127 -0.34 -5.83 -4.81
N GLY A 128 0.77 -6.54 -4.97
CA GLY A 128 0.79 -7.91 -5.48
C GLY A 128 0.15 -8.02 -6.88
N PRO A 129 -0.74 -9.01 -7.10
CA PRO A 129 -1.47 -9.16 -8.36
C PRO A 129 -2.63 -8.16 -8.53
N ILE A 130 -2.95 -7.32 -7.53
CA ILE A 130 -4.07 -6.37 -7.59
C ILE A 130 -3.62 -5.08 -8.31
N ALA A 131 -3.64 -5.11 -9.65
CA ALA A 131 -2.97 -4.09 -10.47
C ALA A 131 -3.88 -3.38 -11.47
N GLU A 132 -5.03 -3.96 -11.81
CA GLU A 132 -6.00 -3.42 -12.76
C GLU A 132 -7.39 -3.32 -12.10
N PRO A 133 -8.33 -2.54 -12.69
CA PRO A 133 -9.68 -2.39 -12.15
C PRO A 133 -10.42 -3.72 -11.92
N ASP A 134 -10.23 -4.70 -12.81
CA ASP A 134 -10.85 -6.01 -12.70
C ASP A 134 -10.28 -6.79 -11.50
N ASP A 135 -8.98 -6.67 -11.21
CA ASP A 135 -8.37 -7.30 -10.04
C ASP A 135 -8.88 -6.67 -8.73
N ALA A 136 -9.01 -5.34 -8.69
CA ALA A 136 -9.56 -4.65 -7.53
C ALA A 136 -11.04 -5.02 -7.30
N SER A 137 -11.82 -5.11 -8.39
CA SER A 137 -13.21 -5.56 -8.34
C SER A 137 -13.32 -7.00 -7.84
N TYR A 138 -12.42 -7.89 -8.27
CA TYR A 138 -12.35 -9.27 -7.81
C TYR A 138 -12.24 -9.38 -6.28
N ILE A 139 -11.37 -8.55 -5.68
CA ILE A 139 -11.19 -8.48 -4.22
C ILE A 139 -12.42 -7.90 -3.52
N LEU A 140 -12.94 -6.76 -4.00
CA LEU A 140 -14.10 -6.07 -3.41
C LEU A 140 -15.37 -6.94 -3.41
N GLU A 141 -15.55 -7.76 -4.43
CA GLU A 141 -16.69 -8.70 -4.51
C GLU A 141 -16.59 -9.86 -3.49
N ARG A 142 -15.38 -10.21 -3.03
CA ARG A 142 -15.12 -11.39 -2.19
C ARG A 142 -14.80 -11.06 -0.74
N VAL A 143 -14.42 -9.81 -0.48
CA VAL A 143 -14.07 -9.32 0.86
C VAL A 143 -14.96 -8.12 1.19
N PRO A 144 -16.18 -8.33 1.73
CA PRO A 144 -17.09 -7.24 2.09
C PRO A 144 -16.52 -6.27 3.14
N GLU A 145 -15.50 -6.71 3.87
CA GLU A 145 -14.80 -5.91 4.87
C GLU A 145 -13.76 -4.96 4.28
N VAL A 146 -13.49 -4.97 2.98
CA VAL A 146 -12.62 -3.99 2.33
C VAL A 146 -13.45 -2.88 1.70
N ASP A 147 -13.10 -1.63 2.00
CA ASP A 147 -13.87 -0.45 1.61
C ASP A 147 -13.39 0.15 0.27
N GLY A 148 -12.27 -0.31 -0.26
CA GLY A 148 -11.74 0.17 -1.54
C GLY A 148 -10.34 -0.31 -1.89
N PHE A 149 -9.70 0.40 -2.83
CA PHE A 149 -8.39 0.07 -3.38
C PHE A 149 -7.48 1.31 -3.38
N TYR A 150 -6.21 1.13 -3.01
CA TYR A 150 -5.19 2.16 -3.07
C TYR A 150 -4.33 1.97 -4.31
N GLY A 151 -4.42 2.88 -5.29
CA GLY A 151 -3.67 2.80 -6.54
C GLY A 151 -2.39 3.63 -6.54
N ALA A 152 -1.27 3.03 -6.93
CA ALA A 152 -0.01 3.74 -7.23
C ALA A 152 0.40 3.45 -8.68
N SER A 153 1.26 2.44 -8.90
CA SER A 153 1.67 2.01 -10.25
C SER A 153 0.49 1.69 -11.18
N SER A 154 -0.61 1.17 -10.64
CA SER A 154 -1.85 0.90 -11.38
C SER A 154 -2.54 2.15 -11.92
N MET A 155 -2.35 3.29 -11.26
CA MET A 155 -2.99 4.56 -11.61
C MET A 155 -2.11 5.42 -12.53
N GLU A 156 -0.79 5.43 -12.32
CA GLU A 156 0.12 6.28 -13.09
C GLU A 156 0.99 5.51 -14.09
N ARG A 157 1.68 4.46 -13.67
CA ARG A 157 2.76 3.83 -14.44
C ARG A 157 2.18 2.99 -15.58
N LEU A 158 1.31 2.04 -15.26
CA LEU A 158 0.78 1.10 -16.25
C LEU A 158 -0.01 1.80 -17.36
N PRO A 159 -0.92 2.76 -17.07
CA PRO A 159 -1.63 3.47 -18.12
C PRO A 159 -0.68 4.30 -19.00
N THR A 160 0.33 4.93 -18.39
CA THR A 160 1.33 5.75 -19.12
C THR A 160 2.21 4.89 -20.03
N GLU A 161 2.72 3.75 -19.55
CA GLU A 161 3.54 2.82 -20.34
C GLU A 161 2.78 2.33 -21.57
N VAL A 162 1.51 1.93 -21.41
CA VAL A 162 0.65 1.50 -22.52
C VAL A 162 0.42 2.63 -23.52
N ALA A 163 0.14 3.85 -23.05
CA ALA A 163 -0.08 4.99 -23.91
C ALA A 163 1.19 5.35 -24.72
N MET A 164 2.36 5.35 -24.07
CA MET A 164 3.65 5.60 -24.75
C MET A 164 3.94 4.54 -25.81
N TYR A 165 3.76 3.26 -25.49
CA TYR A 165 3.99 2.17 -26.45
C TYR A 165 3.06 2.26 -27.67
N ARG A 166 1.78 2.59 -27.45
CA ARG A 166 0.82 2.80 -28.54
C ARG A 166 1.19 4.00 -29.41
N ALA A 167 1.65 5.09 -28.81
CA ALA A 167 2.10 6.28 -29.54
C ALA A 167 3.33 5.96 -30.42
N ASP A 168 4.32 5.25 -29.86
CA ASP A 168 5.51 4.80 -30.59
C ASP A 168 5.16 3.92 -31.79
N GLN A 169 4.32 2.89 -31.58
CA GLN A 169 3.87 2.02 -32.67
C GLN A 169 3.15 2.80 -33.77
N THR A 170 2.35 3.82 -33.43
CA THR A 170 1.62 4.62 -34.40
C THR A 170 2.55 5.51 -35.24
N LEU A 171 3.57 6.08 -34.60
CA LEU A 171 4.53 6.96 -35.27
C LEU A 171 5.52 6.18 -36.16
N TYR A 172 5.94 4.99 -35.74
CA TYR A 172 7.04 4.26 -36.38
C TYR A 172 6.62 3.00 -37.16
N ARG A 173 5.37 2.52 -37.06
CA ARG A 173 4.81 1.53 -38.00
C ARG A 173 3.94 2.19 -39.07
N ASN A 174 4.57 2.95 -39.97
CA ASN A 174 3.93 3.32 -41.23
C ASN A 174 4.33 2.28 -42.31
N PRO A 175 3.40 1.49 -42.89
CA PRO A 175 3.70 0.51 -43.94
C PRO A 175 4.04 1.12 -45.32
N GLN A 176 4.37 2.41 -45.39
CA GLN A 176 4.71 3.10 -46.62
C GLN A 176 6.23 3.05 -46.88
N VAL A 177 6.77 1.84 -46.98
CA VAL A 177 8.00 1.58 -47.73
C VAL A 177 7.69 0.40 -48.64
N SER A 178 7.11 0.74 -49.79
CA SER A 178 6.97 -0.12 -50.97
C SER A 178 8.30 -0.35 -51.66
#